data_AF-A0A7S1WR40-F1
#
_entry.id   AF-A0A7S1WR40-F1
#
_cell.length_a   1.000
_cell.length_b   1.000
_cell.length_c   1.000
_cell.angle_alpha   90.00
_cell.angle_beta   90.00
_cell.angle_gamma   90.00
#
_symmetry.space_group_name_H-M   'P 1'
#
loop_
_entity.id
_entity.type
_entity.pdbx_description
1 polymer ?
#
loop_
_entity_poly.entity_id
_entity_poly.type
_entity_poly.pdbx_seq_one_letter_code
_entity_poly.pdbx_strand_id
1 'polypeptide(L)'
;VGHSLSFLPAASGDPWPRAQRGMSQANEELQFKVDQLAFRLEEQSKKQAQAVAALKAEARQVKKGLLAALEQGRSKAKGAERPSLGDDSFIRRLEWRIEKYSSIKDMPKNEAIWSVEFSVMGVPDMQLEFFPQGRESTKRAGFCALFLWCPEGVQIRYRLCVGSHWSGPEEDHYTSRMGHGHSNFCMLDSQKDEKTDSILIGLEILSLHYKQEEAMGIQLFNAGPEAMVQREIAVLSNRAMDCVEWRIKGIAQRAKDAPRGTALCSPTFSIAGVREMMLEFYPNGIEAPAGGKDPREGYCGFYVRANGGKGRPGGPLILHLTLFVGSAKKGPIRTEFDGSAAKGLPEFCKLEEQMDSEDLLVGVQVTNPELADELHELTI
;
A
#
# COMPACT_ATOMS: atom_id res chain seq x y z
N VAL A 1 76.16 42.25 -55.62
CA VAL A 1 75.49 42.82 -54.42
C VAL A 1 75.24 41.66 -53.48
N GLY A 2 76.11 41.48 -52.49
CA GLY A 2 76.02 40.42 -51.48
C GLY A 2 75.53 40.99 -50.17
N HIS A 3 74.59 40.32 -49.51
CA HIS A 3 74.22 40.58 -48.12
C HIS A 3 74.64 39.39 -47.26
N SER A 4 75.46 39.72 -46.26
CA SER A 4 75.99 38.85 -45.21
C SER A 4 74.88 38.49 -44.22
N LEU A 5 74.68 37.19 -43.98
CA LEU A 5 73.84 36.64 -42.92
C LEU A 5 74.70 36.35 -41.70
N SER A 6 74.43 37.06 -40.60
CA SER A 6 75.00 36.82 -39.28
C SER A 6 74.30 35.66 -38.58
N PHE A 7 75.09 34.69 -38.13
CA PHE A 7 74.68 33.58 -37.27
C PHE A 7 74.40 34.05 -35.84
N LEU A 8 73.23 33.70 -35.30
CA LEU A 8 72.92 33.76 -33.86
C LEU A 8 73.30 32.42 -33.19
N PRO A 9 73.78 32.42 -31.94
CA PRO A 9 74.17 31.20 -31.23
C PRO A 9 72.93 30.43 -30.74
N ALA A 10 72.93 29.12 -30.97
CA ALA A 10 71.92 28.20 -30.48
C ALA A 10 72.08 27.97 -28.97
N ALA A 11 71.14 28.47 -28.17
CA ALA A 11 71.03 28.13 -26.75
C ALA A 11 70.39 26.74 -26.60
N SER A 12 71.20 25.69 -26.65
CA SER A 12 70.80 24.31 -26.38
C SER A 12 70.70 24.07 -24.86
N GLY A 13 69.59 24.52 -24.26
CA GLY A 13 69.18 24.09 -22.92
C GLY A 13 68.10 23.02 -23.05
N ASP A 14 68.43 21.75 -22.78
CA ASP A 14 67.49 20.63 -22.82
C ASP A 14 66.28 20.91 -21.89
N PRO A 15 65.03 20.99 -22.40
CA PRO A 15 63.85 21.30 -21.59
C PRO A 15 63.35 20.11 -20.75
N TRP A 16 63.81 18.89 -21.07
CA TRP A 16 63.39 17.62 -20.47
C TRP A 16 63.54 17.50 -18.93
N PRO A 17 64.63 17.97 -18.31
CA PRO A 17 64.82 17.83 -16.85
C PRO A 17 63.83 18.64 -16.02
N ARG A 18 63.17 19.66 -16.58
CA ARG A 18 62.13 20.43 -15.88
C ARG A 18 60.78 19.72 -15.91
N ALA A 19 60.41 19.14 -17.05
CA ALA A 19 59.16 18.37 -17.19
C ALA A 19 59.18 17.11 -16.31
N GLN A 20 60.30 16.40 -16.25
CA GLN A 20 60.43 15.18 -15.44
C GLN A 20 60.29 15.47 -13.93
N ARG A 21 60.80 16.60 -13.45
CA ARG A 21 60.61 17.04 -12.06
C ARG A 21 59.16 17.42 -11.75
N GLY A 22 58.47 18.09 -12.67
CA GLY A 22 57.05 18.41 -12.50
C GLY A 22 56.16 17.17 -12.44
N MET A 23 56.44 16.17 -13.28
CA MET A 23 55.71 14.88 -13.22
C MET A 23 55.97 14.11 -11.93
N SER A 24 57.22 14.12 -11.42
CA SER A 24 57.54 13.48 -10.13
C SER A 24 56.76 14.11 -8.98
N GLN A 25 56.73 15.45 -8.92
CA GLN A 25 56.00 16.18 -7.88
C GLN A 25 54.49 15.95 -7.97
N ALA A 26 53.92 15.95 -9.18
CA ALA A 26 52.50 15.66 -9.37
C ALA A 26 52.14 14.22 -8.95
N ASN A 27 53.01 13.24 -9.24
CA ASN A 27 52.80 11.85 -8.81
C ASN A 27 52.88 11.70 -7.29
N GLU A 28 53.83 12.38 -6.63
CA GLU A 28 53.93 12.39 -5.16
C GLU A 28 52.68 13.02 -4.51
N GLU A 29 52.18 14.12 -5.06
CA GLU A 29 50.95 14.77 -4.57
C GLU A 29 49.71 13.88 -4.78
N LEU A 30 49.60 13.23 -5.95
CA LEU A 30 48.51 12.29 -6.23
C LEU A 30 48.57 11.08 -5.30
N GLN A 31 49.76 10.52 -5.08
CA GLN A 31 49.94 9.38 -4.17
C GLN A 31 49.50 9.76 -2.75
N PHE A 32 49.91 10.93 -2.27
CA PHE A 32 49.46 11.43 -0.96
C PHE A 32 47.94 11.59 -0.86
N LYS A 33 47.28 12.10 -1.92
CA LYS A 33 45.81 12.20 -1.96
C LYS A 33 45.12 10.84 -1.97
N VAL A 34 45.68 9.86 -2.69
CA VAL A 34 45.19 8.47 -2.71
C VAL A 34 45.28 7.86 -1.30
N ASP A 35 46.41 8.01 -0.62
CA ASP A 35 46.61 7.50 0.73
C ASP A 35 45.64 8.18 1.72
N GLN A 36 45.40 9.49 1.58
CA GLN A 36 44.44 10.22 2.40
C GLN A 36 42.98 9.74 2.17
N LEU A 37 42.60 9.48 0.92
CA LEU A 37 41.28 8.95 0.58
C LEU A 37 41.09 7.52 1.09
N ALA A 38 42.12 6.68 0.96
CA ALA A 38 42.11 5.32 1.49
C ALA A 38 41.89 5.31 3.00
N PHE A 39 42.59 6.17 3.74
CA PHE A 39 42.42 6.33 5.18
C PHE A 39 40.99 6.78 5.56
N ARG A 40 40.43 7.77 4.85
CA ARG A 40 39.05 8.23 5.10
C ARG A 40 38.02 7.14 4.81
N LEU A 41 38.23 6.34 3.77
CA LEU A 41 37.34 5.25 3.38
C LEU A 41 37.36 4.13 4.44
N GLU A 42 38.53 3.81 4.99
CA GLU A 42 38.67 2.86 6.11
C GLU A 42 37.97 3.39 7.37
N GLU A 43 38.16 4.66 7.72
CA GLU A 43 37.52 5.29 8.87
C GLU A 43 35.98 5.29 8.73
N GLN A 44 35.48 5.62 7.54
CA GLN A 44 34.05 5.62 7.25
C GLN A 44 33.46 4.21 7.28
N SER A 45 34.16 3.21 6.73
CA SER A 45 33.78 1.79 6.80
C SER A 45 33.68 1.32 8.25
N LYS A 46 34.64 1.70 9.10
CA LYS A 46 34.61 1.40 10.53
C LYS A 46 33.42 2.04 11.25
N LYS A 47 33.10 3.30 10.94
CA LYS A 47 31.92 4.00 11.49
C LYS A 47 30.61 3.33 11.05
N GLN A 48 30.51 2.93 9.77
CA GLN A 48 29.34 2.20 9.26
C GLN A 48 29.18 0.84 9.94
N ALA A 49 30.27 0.08 10.11
CA ALA A 49 30.23 -1.21 10.79
C ALA A 49 29.75 -1.08 12.25
N GLN A 50 30.19 -0.03 12.96
CA GLN A 50 29.73 0.27 14.32
C GLN A 50 28.24 0.66 14.37
N ALA A 51 27.77 1.48 13.43
CA ALA A 51 26.36 1.87 13.33
C ALA A 51 25.46 0.66 13.04
N VAL A 52 25.86 -0.22 12.11
CA VAL A 52 25.14 -1.46 11.81
C VAL A 52 25.08 -2.40 13.03
N ALA A 53 26.17 -2.49 13.80
CA ALA A 53 26.20 -3.28 15.02
C ALA A 53 25.25 -2.72 16.09
N ALA A 54 25.20 -1.39 16.26
CA ALA A 54 24.29 -0.72 17.19
C ALA A 54 22.81 -0.95 16.82
N LEU A 55 22.45 -0.73 15.55
CA LEU A 55 21.09 -0.97 15.05
C LEU A 55 20.66 -2.44 15.19
N LYS A 56 21.57 -3.40 14.96
CA LYS A 56 21.30 -4.82 15.20
C LYS A 56 21.04 -5.12 16.68
N ALA A 57 21.71 -4.43 17.61
CA ALA A 57 21.47 -4.58 19.04
C ALA A 57 20.10 -4.01 19.44
N GLU A 58 19.74 -2.82 18.94
CA GLU A 58 18.43 -2.20 19.16
C GLU A 58 17.29 -3.07 18.62
N ALA A 59 17.43 -3.60 17.39
CA ALA A 59 16.44 -4.49 16.80
C ALA A 59 16.22 -5.77 17.64
N ARG A 60 17.29 -6.33 18.23
CA ARG A 60 17.19 -7.47 19.15
C ARG A 60 16.45 -7.09 20.44
N GLN A 61 16.69 -5.89 20.98
CA GLN A 61 16.02 -5.39 22.18
C GLN A 61 14.53 -5.14 21.92
N VAL A 62 14.17 -4.51 20.80
CA VAL A 62 12.78 -4.29 20.37
C VAL A 62 12.07 -5.64 20.16
N LYS A 63 12.70 -6.59 19.47
CA LYS A 63 12.15 -7.94 19.28
C LYS A 63 11.88 -8.62 20.61
N LYS A 64 12.81 -8.54 21.57
CA LYS A 64 12.63 -9.09 22.92
C LYS A 64 11.48 -8.41 23.66
N GLY A 65 11.37 -7.08 23.56
CA GLY A 65 10.27 -6.31 24.15
C GLY A 65 8.90 -6.68 23.57
N LEU A 66 8.82 -6.85 22.24
CA LEU A 66 7.59 -7.28 21.57
C LEU A 66 7.16 -8.68 21.99
N LEU A 67 8.10 -9.63 22.06
CA LEU A 67 7.82 -10.99 22.53
C LEU A 67 7.32 -10.99 23.99
N ALA A 68 7.95 -10.22 24.87
CA ALA A 68 7.51 -10.08 26.26
C ALA A 68 6.12 -9.43 26.36
N ALA A 69 5.83 -8.42 25.54
CA ALA A 69 4.51 -7.79 25.48
C ALA A 69 3.43 -8.76 24.97
N LEU A 70 3.76 -9.58 23.96
CA LEU A 70 2.89 -10.64 23.46
C LEU A 70 2.61 -11.70 24.53
N GLU A 71 3.61 -12.14 25.29
CA GLU A 71 3.45 -13.07 26.41
C GLU A 71 2.61 -12.47 27.56
N GLN A 72 2.80 -11.18 27.85
CA GLN A 72 2.03 -10.47 28.85
C GLN A 72 0.56 -10.27 28.42
N GLY A 73 0.33 -9.96 27.13
CA GLY A 73 -1.00 -9.94 26.53
C GLY A 73 -1.69 -11.29 26.58
N ARG A 74 -0.96 -12.36 26.25
CA ARG A 74 -1.42 -13.76 26.33
C ARG A 74 -1.78 -14.18 27.76
N SER A 75 -1.07 -13.66 28.76
CA SER A 75 -1.35 -13.95 30.17
C SER A 75 -2.58 -13.18 30.70
N LYS A 76 -2.82 -11.96 30.22
CA LYS A 76 -4.04 -11.18 30.55
C LYS A 76 -5.29 -11.72 29.85
N ALA A 77 -5.14 -12.32 28.67
CA ALA A 77 -6.24 -12.95 27.94
C ALA A 77 -6.76 -14.27 28.56
N LYS A 78 -6.06 -14.84 29.56
CA LYS A 78 -6.52 -16.05 30.28
C LYS A 78 -7.69 -15.81 31.25
N GLY A 79 -8.24 -14.61 31.33
CA GLY A 79 -9.41 -14.27 32.15
C GLY A 79 -10.78 -14.49 31.50
N ALA A 80 -10.84 -14.73 30.18
CA ALA A 80 -12.09 -15.04 29.47
C ALA A 80 -11.76 -15.90 28.24
N GLU A 81 -12.02 -17.21 28.32
CA GLU A 81 -11.71 -18.17 27.26
C GLU A 81 -12.53 -17.94 25.99
N ARG A 82 -11.94 -17.24 25.01
CA ARG A 82 -12.06 -17.60 23.59
C ARG A 82 -10.66 -18.00 23.12
N PRO A 83 -10.48 -19.17 22.47
CA PRO A 83 -9.19 -19.51 21.87
C PRO A 83 -8.85 -18.40 20.88
N SER A 84 -7.73 -17.70 21.08
CA SER A 84 -7.19 -16.83 20.04
C SER A 84 -6.71 -17.74 18.90
N LEU A 85 -7.64 -18.03 17.99
CA LEU A 85 -7.32 -18.49 16.64
C LEU A 85 -6.30 -17.52 16.04
N GLY A 86 -5.45 -18.02 15.15
CA GLY A 86 -4.36 -17.26 14.57
C GLY A 86 -4.86 -16.01 13.82
N ASP A 87 -3.93 -15.30 13.19
CA ASP A 87 -4.31 -14.25 12.25
C ASP A 87 -5.00 -14.89 11.03
N ASP A 88 -6.33 -15.06 11.12
CA ASP A 88 -7.15 -15.69 10.10
C ASP A 88 -7.48 -14.74 8.93
N SER A 89 -6.85 -13.55 8.90
CA SER A 89 -7.09 -12.49 7.90
C SER A 89 -6.76 -12.90 6.46
N PHE A 90 -5.96 -13.95 6.27
CA PHE A 90 -5.54 -14.46 4.97
C PHE A 90 -6.05 -15.88 4.65
N ILE A 91 -6.75 -16.52 5.59
CA ILE A 91 -7.35 -17.84 5.34
C ILE A 91 -8.54 -17.64 4.40
N ARG A 92 -8.56 -18.38 3.29
CA ARG A 92 -9.65 -18.35 2.28
C ARG A 92 -10.44 -19.65 2.21
N ARG A 93 -9.76 -20.73 2.58
CA ARG A 93 -10.30 -22.07 2.47
C ARG A 93 -10.44 -22.64 3.87
N LEU A 94 -11.65 -23.07 4.15
CA LEU A 94 -11.98 -23.77 5.37
C LEU A 94 -12.46 -25.18 4.99
N GLU A 95 -11.98 -26.16 5.74
CA GLU A 95 -12.40 -27.55 5.61
C GLU A 95 -12.90 -28.04 6.97
N TRP A 96 -14.10 -28.60 6.97
CA TRP A 96 -14.77 -29.17 8.12
C TRP A 96 -15.04 -30.64 7.84
N ARG A 97 -14.34 -31.52 8.56
CA ARG A 97 -14.54 -32.97 8.46
C ARG A 97 -15.59 -33.41 9.48
N ILE A 98 -16.60 -34.15 9.00
CA ILE A 98 -17.55 -34.86 9.84
C ILE A 98 -17.17 -36.34 9.82
N GLU A 99 -16.79 -36.87 10.98
CA GLU A 99 -16.48 -38.29 11.16
C GLU A 99 -17.74 -39.15 11.29
N LYS A 100 -17.59 -40.47 11.15
CA LYS A 100 -18.67 -41.46 11.30
C LYS A 100 -19.82 -41.19 10.34
N TYR A 101 -19.49 -41.08 9.05
CA TYR A 101 -20.45 -40.86 7.96
C TYR A 101 -21.64 -41.84 8.03
N SER A 102 -21.35 -43.10 8.36
CA SER A 102 -22.37 -44.13 8.53
C SER A 102 -23.47 -43.75 9.53
N SER A 103 -23.15 -42.99 10.58
CA SER A 103 -24.13 -42.52 11.58
C SER A 103 -24.97 -41.33 11.08
N ILE A 104 -24.39 -40.43 10.27
CA ILE A 104 -25.11 -39.24 9.79
C ILE A 104 -26.00 -39.53 8.59
N LYS A 105 -25.69 -40.60 7.84
CA LYS A 105 -26.49 -41.06 6.71
C LYS A 105 -27.93 -41.39 7.14
N ASP A 106 -28.12 -41.95 8.33
CA ASP A 106 -29.45 -42.38 8.78
C ASP A 106 -30.18 -41.28 9.59
N MET A 107 -29.62 -40.06 9.64
CA MET A 107 -30.29 -38.94 10.30
C MET A 107 -31.62 -38.59 9.63
N PRO A 108 -32.65 -38.21 10.40
CA PRO A 108 -33.90 -37.73 9.84
C PRO A 108 -33.71 -36.53 8.90
N LYS A 109 -34.55 -36.47 7.85
CA LYS A 109 -34.66 -35.29 6.99
C LYS A 109 -35.02 -34.06 7.85
N ASN A 110 -34.49 -32.90 7.49
CA ASN A 110 -34.60 -31.63 8.24
C ASN A 110 -33.75 -31.55 9.51
N GLU A 111 -32.92 -32.54 9.83
CA GLU A 111 -31.92 -32.39 10.88
C GLU A 111 -30.61 -31.83 10.33
N ALA A 112 -30.13 -30.75 10.95
CA ALA A 112 -28.89 -30.08 10.60
C ALA A 112 -27.75 -30.47 11.54
N ILE A 113 -26.56 -30.53 10.98
CA ILE A 113 -25.29 -30.52 11.70
C ILE A 113 -24.67 -29.14 11.47
N TRP A 114 -24.19 -28.53 12.55
CA TRP A 114 -23.55 -27.22 12.52
C TRP A 114 -22.04 -27.35 12.72
N SER A 115 -21.27 -26.58 11.97
CA SER A 115 -19.86 -26.41 12.28
C SER A 115 -19.70 -25.62 13.57
N VAL A 116 -18.50 -25.69 14.16
CA VAL A 116 -18.08 -24.65 15.11
C VAL A 116 -18.11 -23.28 14.41
N GLU A 117 -18.30 -22.22 15.19
CA GLU A 117 -18.09 -20.86 14.68
C GLU A 117 -16.61 -20.70 14.28
N PHE A 118 -16.38 -20.02 13.16
CA PHE A 118 -15.06 -19.75 12.65
C PHE A 118 -14.94 -18.32 12.12
N SER A 119 -13.70 -17.89 11.95
CA SER A 119 -13.36 -16.62 11.32
C SER A 119 -12.60 -16.87 10.02
N VAL A 120 -12.95 -16.15 8.96
CA VAL A 120 -12.27 -16.26 7.67
C VAL A 120 -12.10 -14.85 7.11
N MET A 121 -10.88 -14.50 6.70
CA MET A 121 -10.54 -13.16 6.19
C MET A 121 -10.93 -12.01 7.13
N GLY A 122 -10.85 -12.26 8.45
CA GLY A 122 -11.19 -11.29 9.49
C GLY A 122 -12.70 -11.09 9.73
N VAL A 123 -13.57 -11.86 9.07
CA VAL A 123 -15.01 -11.89 9.39
C VAL A 123 -15.25 -12.89 10.50
N PRO A 124 -15.76 -12.47 11.66
CA PRO A 124 -16.03 -13.38 12.77
C PRO A 124 -17.39 -14.08 12.62
N ASP A 125 -17.65 -15.03 13.52
CA ASP A 125 -18.95 -15.64 13.77
C ASP A 125 -19.64 -16.27 12.53
N MET A 126 -18.82 -16.77 11.58
CA MET A 126 -19.29 -17.54 10.42
C MET A 126 -19.52 -19.00 10.80
N GLN A 127 -20.47 -19.67 10.14
CA GLN A 127 -20.80 -21.08 10.35
C GLN A 127 -21.24 -21.79 9.08
N LEU A 128 -21.05 -23.10 9.03
CA LEU A 128 -21.65 -23.98 8.02
C LEU A 128 -22.80 -24.77 8.64
N GLU A 129 -23.91 -24.82 7.93
CA GLU A 129 -25.10 -25.60 8.27
C GLU A 129 -25.32 -26.68 7.22
N PHE A 130 -25.26 -27.94 7.63
CA PHE A 130 -25.32 -29.09 6.74
C PHE A 130 -26.47 -30.02 7.08
N PHE A 131 -27.30 -30.35 6.09
CA PHE A 131 -28.39 -31.32 6.22
C PHE A 131 -28.05 -32.57 5.40
N PRO A 132 -27.59 -33.67 6.02
CA PRO A 132 -27.21 -34.88 5.30
C PRO A 132 -28.33 -35.42 4.40
N GLN A 133 -29.55 -35.51 4.95
CA GLN A 133 -30.74 -35.97 4.22
C GLN A 133 -31.56 -34.84 3.58
N GLY A 134 -30.97 -33.65 3.47
CA GLY A 134 -31.62 -32.45 2.96
C GLY A 134 -32.61 -31.82 3.94
N ARG A 135 -33.12 -30.65 3.55
CA ARG A 135 -34.15 -29.89 4.28
C ARG A 135 -35.51 -29.99 3.57
N GLU A 136 -36.50 -29.26 4.06
CA GLU A 136 -37.88 -29.38 3.57
C GLU A 136 -37.98 -29.05 2.07
N SER A 137 -37.22 -28.02 1.63
CA SER A 137 -37.14 -27.62 0.22
C SER A 137 -36.23 -28.51 -0.65
N THR A 138 -35.60 -29.54 -0.08
CA THR A 138 -34.85 -30.55 -0.84
C THR A 138 -35.83 -31.51 -1.51
N LYS A 139 -35.91 -31.42 -2.84
CA LYS A 139 -36.88 -32.16 -3.65
C LYS A 139 -36.34 -33.52 -4.12
N ARG A 140 -35.02 -33.65 -4.22
CA ARG A 140 -34.37 -34.86 -4.74
C ARG A 140 -34.01 -35.80 -3.59
N ALA A 141 -34.52 -37.03 -3.64
CA ALA A 141 -34.17 -38.05 -2.65
C ALA A 141 -32.64 -38.30 -2.64
N GLY A 142 -32.07 -38.43 -1.44
CA GLY A 142 -30.63 -38.63 -1.20
C GLY A 142 -29.73 -37.40 -1.42
N PHE A 143 -30.29 -36.26 -1.84
CA PHE A 143 -29.51 -35.02 -1.93
C PHE A 143 -29.35 -34.40 -0.54
N CYS A 144 -28.16 -33.90 -0.25
CA CYS A 144 -27.90 -33.08 0.93
C CYS A 144 -28.20 -31.60 0.65
N ALA A 145 -28.22 -30.80 1.73
CA ALA A 145 -28.24 -29.35 1.66
C ALA A 145 -27.08 -28.76 2.47
N LEU A 146 -26.54 -27.62 2.02
CA LEU A 146 -25.43 -26.94 2.66
C LEU A 146 -25.63 -25.42 2.55
N PHE A 147 -25.42 -24.72 3.66
CA PHE A 147 -25.57 -23.27 3.79
C PHE A 147 -24.38 -22.66 4.54
N LEU A 148 -24.01 -21.46 4.12
CA LEU A 148 -23.04 -20.59 4.77
C LEU A 148 -23.79 -19.50 5.53
N TRP A 149 -23.54 -19.43 6.83
CA TRP A 149 -24.00 -18.39 7.73
C TRP A 149 -22.89 -17.35 7.94
N CYS A 150 -23.23 -16.08 7.71
CA CYS A 150 -22.34 -14.95 7.93
C CYS A 150 -23.04 -13.89 8.79
N PRO A 151 -22.27 -13.01 9.49
CA PRO A 151 -22.83 -11.85 10.16
C PRO A 151 -23.37 -10.81 9.16
N GLU A 152 -24.09 -9.82 9.69
CA GLU A 152 -24.54 -8.66 8.93
C GLU A 152 -23.37 -7.85 8.34
N GLY A 153 -23.60 -7.20 7.21
CA GLY A 153 -22.62 -6.31 6.58
C GLY A 153 -21.58 -7.04 5.72
N VAL A 154 -21.75 -8.35 5.51
CA VAL A 154 -20.88 -9.17 4.67
C VAL A 154 -21.43 -9.20 3.23
N GLN A 155 -20.58 -8.85 2.28
CA GLN A 155 -20.75 -9.13 0.85
C GLN A 155 -19.65 -10.09 0.43
N ILE A 156 -20.03 -11.25 -0.07
CA ILE A 156 -19.12 -12.38 -0.22
C ILE A 156 -19.38 -13.11 -1.52
N ARG A 157 -18.30 -13.45 -2.22
CA ARG A 157 -18.32 -14.35 -3.37
C ARG A 157 -17.56 -15.61 -3.01
N TYR A 158 -18.21 -16.76 -3.09
CA TYR A 158 -17.68 -18.00 -2.51
C TYR A 158 -18.09 -19.26 -3.28
N ARG A 159 -17.45 -20.37 -2.94
CA ARG A 159 -17.85 -21.72 -3.36
C ARG A 159 -17.94 -22.62 -2.14
N LEU A 160 -18.84 -23.59 -2.20
CA LEU A 160 -19.04 -24.59 -1.18
C LEU A 160 -18.65 -25.96 -1.72
N CYS A 161 -18.27 -26.89 -0.85
CA CYS A 161 -18.07 -28.27 -1.23
C CYS A 161 -18.59 -29.28 -0.23
N VAL A 162 -18.93 -30.46 -0.75
CA VAL A 162 -19.24 -31.68 -0.01
C VAL A 162 -18.49 -32.82 -0.69
N GLY A 163 -17.52 -33.39 0.01
CA GLY A 163 -16.56 -34.36 -0.51
C GLY A 163 -15.77 -33.81 -1.69
N SER A 164 -15.97 -34.40 -2.87
CA SER A 164 -15.33 -34.00 -4.12
C SER A 164 -16.16 -33.01 -4.94
N HIS A 165 -17.43 -32.81 -4.58
CA HIS A 165 -18.35 -31.96 -5.33
C HIS A 165 -18.26 -30.50 -4.86
N TRP A 166 -18.06 -29.60 -5.82
CA TRP A 166 -18.04 -28.15 -5.61
C TRP A 166 -19.25 -27.48 -6.28
N SER A 167 -19.87 -26.52 -5.60
CA SER A 167 -20.93 -25.65 -6.13
C SER A 167 -20.50 -24.18 -6.07
N GLY A 168 -21.00 -23.38 -7.01
CA GLY A 168 -20.70 -21.95 -7.17
C GLY A 168 -19.77 -21.63 -8.35
N PRO A 169 -19.28 -20.37 -8.47
CA PRO A 169 -19.32 -19.34 -7.45
C PRO A 169 -20.70 -18.73 -7.24
N GLU A 170 -21.06 -18.51 -5.99
CA GLU A 170 -22.23 -17.74 -5.56
C GLU A 170 -21.79 -16.36 -5.05
N GLU A 171 -22.71 -15.39 -5.07
CA GLU A 171 -22.49 -14.04 -4.57
C GLU A 171 -23.69 -13.59 -3.75
N ASP A 172 -23.44 -13.30 -2.47
CA ASP A 172 -24.50 -13.00 -1.50
C ASP A 172 -24.17 -11.74 -0.67
N HIS A 173 -25.22 -11.06 -0.23
CA HIS A 173 -25.16 -9.89 0.64
C HIS A 173 -26.00 -10.15 1.90
N TYR A 174 -25.33 -10.22 3.04
CA TYR A 174 -25.91 -10.55 4.33
C TYR A 174 -26.33 -9.26 5.04
N THR A 175 -27.63 -8.95 5.00
CA THR A 175 -28.22 -7.79 5.71
C THR A 175 -28.60 -8.11 7.16
N SER A 176 -28.45 -9.37 7.56
CA SER A 176 -28.60 -9.85 8.94
C SER A 176 -27.87 -11.19 9.04
N ARG A 177 -27.73 -11.76 10.23
CA ARG A 177 -27.21 -13.12 10.38
C ARG A 177 -28.20 -14.15 9.80
N MET A 178 -27.88 -14.71 8.64
CA MET A 178 -28.70 -15.71 7.94
C MET A 178 -27.86 -16.68 7.13
N GLY A 179 -28.45 -17.80 6.69
CA GLY A 179 -27.78 -18.83 5.89
C GLY A 179 -28.10 -18.73 4.40
N HIS A 180 -27.07 -18.66 3.55
CA HIS A 180 -27.18 -18.73 2.09
C HIS A 180 -26.52 -20.00 1.54
N GLY A 181 -27.16 -20.66 0.57
CA GLY A 181 -26.67 -21.93 0.02
C GLY A 181 -27.74 -22.71 -0.74
N HIS A 182 -27.56 -24.02 -0.90
CA HIS A 182 -28.41 -24.83 -1.77
C HIS A 182 -29.13 -25.95 -1.02
N SER A 183 -30.45 -26.04 -1.24
CA SER A 183 -31.27 -27.14 -0.73
C SER A 183 -31.05 -28.46 -1.48
N ASN A 184 -30.62 -28.42 -2.75
CA ASN A 184 -30.36 -29.62 -3.54
C ASN A 184 -28.89 -29.60 -3.97
N PHE A 185 -27.98 -29.73 -3.00
CA PHE A 185 -26.55 -29.52 -3.22
C PHE A 185 -25.93 -30.64 -4.06
N CYS A 186 -25.79 -31.85 -3.50
CA CYS A 186 -25.29 -33.00 -4.24
C CYS A 186 -25.81 -34.34 -3.67
N MET A 187 -25.56 -35.42 -4.40
CA MET A 187 -25.84 -36.79 -3.94
C MET A 187 -24.89 -37.18 -2.82
N LEU A 188 -25.40 -37.40 -1.61
CA LEU A 188 -24.57 -37.58 -0.41
C LEU A 188 -23.68 -38.83 -0.48
N ASP A 189 -24.25 -39.98 -0.84
CA ASP A 189 -23.53 -41.27 -0.86
C ASP A 189 -22.30 -41.26 -1.77
N SER A 190 -22.29 -40.41 -2.81
CA SER A 190 -21.17 -40.28 -3.75
C SER A 190 -20.01 -39.44 -3.20
N GLN A 191 -20.18 -38.76 -2.05
CA GLN A 191 -19.20 -37.82 -1.50
C GLN A 191 -18.50 -38.30 -0.23
N LYS A 192 -18.85 -39.49 0.27
CA LYS A 192 -18.18 -40.08 1.44
C LYS A 192 -16.74 -40.48 1.10
N ASP A 193 -15.85 -40.37 2.07
CA ASP A 193 -14.53 -40.99 2.05
C ASP A 193 -14.65 -42.40 2.62
N GLU A 194 -14.60 -43.42 1.75
CA GLU A 194 -14.73 -44.82 2.15
C GLU A 194 -13.62 -45.30 3.08
N LYS A 195 -12.43 -44.69 3.02
CA LYS A 195 -11.29 -45.13 3.82
C LYS A 195 -11.40 -44.68 5.27
N THR A 196 -12.02 -43.53 5.50
CA THR A 196 -12.05 -42.88 6.81
C THR A 196 -13.45 -42.84 7.42
N ASP A 197 -14.48 -43.35 6.72
CA ASP A 197 -15.89 -43.22 7.10
C ASP A 197 -16.21 -41.77 7.52
N SER A 198 -15.81 -40.83 6.68
CA SER A 198 -16.00 -39.39 6.94
C SER A 198 -16.47 -38.66 5.69
N ILE A 199 -16.97 -37.45 5.89
CA ILE A 199 -17.29 -36.55 4.79
C ILE A 199 -16.63 -35.20 5.04
N LEU A 200 -16.06 -34.61 4.00
CA LEU A 200 -15.45 -33.29 4.04
C LEU A 200 -16.47 -32.26 3.57
N ILE A 201 -16.62 -31.17 4.30
CA ILE A 201 -17.39 -30.01 3.90
C ILE A 201 -16.40 -28.85 3.80
N GLY A 202 -16.56 -27.99 2.81
CA GLY A 202 -15.63 -26.88 2.64
C GLY A 202 -16.27 -25.61 2.14
N LEU A 203 -15.53 -24.54 2.37
CA LEU A 203 -15.82 -23.18 1.95
C LEU A 203 -14.54 -22.62 1.30
N GLU A 204 -14.69 -21.99 0.15
CA GLU A 204 -13.63 -21.19 -0.48
C GLU A 204 -14.14 -19.78 -0.76
N ILE A 205 -13.51 -18.78 -0.14
CA ILE A 205 -13.77 -17.36 -0.38
C ILE A 205 -12.98 -16.90 -1.61
N LEU A 206 -13.70 -16.35 -2.58
CA LEU A 206 -13.13 -15.78 -3.80
C LEU A 206 -13.02 -14.26 -3.74
N SER A 207 -13.93 -13.60 -3.02
CA SER A 207 -13.90 -12.17 -2.74
C SER A 207 -14.75 -11.88 -1.51
N LEU A 208 -14.35 -10.86 -0.74
CA LEU A 208 -15.03 -10.48 0.49
C LEU A 208 -14.95 -8.96 0.67
N HIS A 209 -16.08 -8.37 1.00
CA HIS A 209 -16.20 -7.04 1.55
C HIS A 209 -16.99 -7.12 2.85
N TYR A 210 -16.38 -6.69 3.95
CA TYR A 210 -17.01 -6.72 5.26
C TYR A 210 -17.07 -5.31 5.84
N LYS A 211 -18.30 -4.87 6.11
CA LYS A 211 -18.60 -3.59 6.74
C LYS A 211 -18.95 -3.85 8.21
N GLN A 212 -18.09 -3.37 9.10
CA GLN A 212 -18.33 -3.40 10.54
C GLN A 212 -18.66 -2.00 11.02
N GLU A 213 -19.83 -1.84 11.64
CA GLU A 213 -20.22 -0.58 12.27
C GLU A 213 -19.72 -0.58 13.72
N GLU A 214 -18.73 0.25 14.00
CA GLU A 214 -18.21 0.47 15.35
C GLU A 214 -19.07 1.51 16.09
N ALA A 215 -19.02 1.45 17.42
CA ALA A 215 -19.72 2.41 18.28
C ALA A 215 -19.35 3.85 17.87
N MET A 216 -20.36 4.72 17.77
CA MET A 216 -20.26 6.15 17.38
C MET A 216 -20.12 6.44 15.87
N GLY A 217 -20.73 5.63 14.99
CA GLY A 217 -20.88 5.98 13.56
C GLY A 217 -19.61 5.84 12.73
N ILE A 218 -18.60 5.14 13.24
CA ILE A 218 -17.40 4.78 12.50
C ILE A 218 -17.68 3.47 11.77
N GLN A 219 -17.51 3.47 10.45
CA GLN A 219 -17.64 2.26 9.62
C GLN A 219 -16.26 1.77 9.21
N LEU A 220 -15.90 0.57 9.64
CA LEU A 220 -14.68 -0.10 9.24
C LEU A 220 -14.98 -0.96 8.00
N PHE A 221 -14.12 -0.84 7.00
CA PHE A 221 -14.18 -1.66 5.79
C PHE A 221 -12.93 -2.53 5.72
N ASN A 222 -13.10 -3.84 5.85
CA ASN A 222 -12.01 -4.75 5.55
C ASN A 222 -12.06 -5.09 4.06
N ALA A 223 -11.06 -4.60 3.32
CA ALA A 223 -10.87 -4.95 1.93
C ALA A 223 -9.97 -6.19 1.88
N GLY A 224 -10.47 -7.30 1.33
CA GLY A 224 -9.73 -8.56 1.26
C GLY A 224 -8.32 -8.42 0.65
N PRO A 225 -7.43 -9.43 0.81
CA PRO A 225 -6.06 -9.40 0.33
C PRO A 225 -5.92 -9.04 -1.16
N GLU A 226 -6.90 -9.35 -2.00
CA GLU A 226 -6.94 -8.95 -3.41
C GLU A 226 -6.96 -7.45 -3.57
N ALA A 227 -7.78 -6.75 -2.80
CA ALA A 227 -7.83 -5.29 -2.85
C ALA A 227 -6.52 -4.69 -2.31
N MET A 228 -5.83 -5.37 -1.40
CA MET A 228 -4.47 -4.99 -0.99
C MET A 228 -3.48 -5.20 -2.15
N VAL A 229 -3.46 -6.39 -2.76
CA VAL A 229 -2.58 -6.72 -3.88
C VAL A 229 -2.86 -5.85 -5.11
N GLN A 230 -4.12 -5.56 -5.42
CA GLN A 230 -4.49 -4.66 -6.51
C GLN A 230 -3.99 -3.24 -6.24
N ARG A 231 -4.02 -2.77 -4.98
CA ARG A 231 -3.37 -1.50 -4.59
C ARG A 231 -1.86 -1.56 -4.83
N GLU A 232 -1.19 -2.67 -4.50
CA GLU A 232 0.24 -2.87 -4.80
C GLU A 232 0.53 -2.83 -6.31
N ILE A 233 -0.25 -3.56 -7.09
CA ILE A 233 -0.13 -3.62 -8.55
C ILE A 233 -0.37 -2.23 -9.16
N ALA A 234 -1.33 -1.47 -8.65
CA ALA A 234 -1.57 -0.09 -9.09
C ALA A 234 -0.35 0.80 -8.85
N VAL A 235 0.33 0.65 -7.71
CA VAL A 235 1.57 1.40 -7.42
C VAL A 235 2.68 1.02 -8.40
N LEU A 236 2.84 -0.28 -8.70
CA LEU A 236 3.85 -0.76 -9.65
C LEU A 236 3.58 -0.31 -11.08
N SER A 237 2.32 -0.39 -11.53
CA SER A 237 1.93 0.04 -12.87
C SER A 237 2.05 1.56 -13.04
N ASN A 238 1.77 2.34 -11.99
CA ASN A 238 1.92 3.80 -11.99
C ASN A 238 3.34 4.26 -11.66
N ARG A 239 4.30 3.34 -11.51
CA ARG A 239 5.70 3.67 -11.17
C ARG A 239 6.40 4.48 -12.26
N ALA A 240 6.09 4.20 -13.52
CA ALA A 240 6.64 4.91 -14.68
C ALA A 240 5.86 6.19 -15.03
N MET A 241 4.73 6.44 -14.36
CA MET A 241 3.93 7.64 -14.58
C MET A 241 4.51 8.78 -13.74
N ASP A 242 4.62 9.96 -14.35
CA ASP A 242 5.19 11.16 -13.74
C ASP A 242 4.20 12.34 -13.72
N CYS A 243 2.99 12.21 -14.28
CA CYS A 243 1.98 13.28 -14.27
C CYS A 243 0.60 12.76 -13.85
N VAL A 244 -0.06 13.49 -12.95
CA VAL A 244 -1.48 13.29 -12.61
C VAL A 244 -2.24 14.58 -12.91
N GLU A 245 -3.35 14.42 -13.62
CA GLU A 245 -4.30 15.47 -13.96
C GLU A 245 -5.64 15.22 -13.27
N TRP A 246 -6.17 16.25 -12.61
CA TRP A 246 -7.48 16.26 -11.97
C TRP A 246 -8.35 17.36 -12.57
N ARG A 247 -9.44 16.94 -13.22
CA ARG A 247 -10.45 17.84 -13.78
C ARG A 247 -11.54 18.14 -12.75
N ILE A 248 -11.56 19.38 -12.27
CA ILE A 248 -12.58 19.88 -11.36
C ILE A 248 -13.75 20.44 -12.17
N LYS A 249 -14.87 19.72 -12.15
CA LYS A 249 -16.06 20.13 -12.90
C LYS A 249 -16.81 21.28 -12.26
N GLY A 250 -17.25 22.24 -13.08
CA GLY A 250 -18.06 23.39 -12.64
C GLY A 250 -17.33 24.26 -11.62
N ILE A 251 -16.07 24.61 -11.90
CA ILE A 251 -15.19 25.25 -10.91
C ILE A 251 -15.74 26.60 -10.41
N ALA A 252 -16.43 27.36 -11.27
CA ALA A 252 -17.02 28.65 -10.90
C ALA A 252 -18.04 28.52 -9.75
N GLN A 253 -18.88 27.48 -9.80
CA GLN A 253 -19.86 27.21 -8.77
C GLN A 253 -19.19 26.68 -7.50
N ARG A 254 -18.25 25.72 -7.64
CA ARG A 254 -17.50 25.18 -6.51
C ARG A 254 -16.70 26.24 -5.76
N ALA A 255 -16.14 27.22 -6.47
CA ALA A 255 -15.45 28.34 -5.85
C ALA A 255 -16.42 29.24 -5.04
N LYS A 256 -17.66 29.45 -5.50
CA LYS A 256 -18.66 30.19 -4.70
C LYS A 256 -19.06 29.43 -3.43
N ASP A 257 -19.15 28.11 -3.53
CA ASP A 257 -19.62 27.24 -2.44
C ASP A 257 -18.52 26.91 -1.41
N ALA A 258 -17.24 27.12 -1.75
CA ALA A 258 -16.10 26.82 -0.90
C ALA A 258 -15.53 28.12 -0.28
N PRO A 259 -15.80 28.44 1.00
CA PRO A 259 -15.20 29.60 1.65
C PRO A 259 -13.67 29.57 1.60
N ARG A 260 -13.04 30.73 1.76
CA ARG A 260 -11.59 30.82 1.96
C ARG A 260 -11.13 29.86 3.07
N GLY A 261 -10.00 29.19 2.88
CA GLY A 261 -9.52 28.14 3.79
C GLY A 261 -10.11 26.76 3.54
N THR A 262 -11.14 26.63 2.69
CA THR A 262 -11.73 25.33 2.36
C THR A 262 -11.08 24.73 1.12
N ALA A 263 -10.57 23.51 1.24
CA ALA A 263 -9.98 22.76 0.13
C ALA A 263 -11.05 21.96 -0.64
N LEU A 264 -10.85 21.86 -1.95
CA LEU A 264 -11.34 20.76 -2.77
C LEU A 264 -10.25 19.68 -2.80
N CYS A 265 -10.57 18.46 -2.40
CA CYS A 265 -9.63 17.35 -2.39
C CYS A 265 -9.86 16.39 -3.56
N SER A 266 -8.80 15.93 -4.21
CA SER A 266 -8.88 14.83 -5.17
C SER A 266 -9.15 13.50 -4.46
N PRO A 267 -9.62 12.46 -5.17
CA PRO A 267 -9.42 11.08 -4.70
C PRO A 267 -7.93 10.81 -4.46
N THR A 268 -7.62 9.82 -3.62
CA THR A 268 -6.24 9.35 -3.47
C THR A 268 -5.77 8.64 -4.73
N PHE A 269 -4.49 8.78 -5.06
CA PHE A 269 -3.87 8.16 -6.23
C PHE A 269 -2.44 7.68 -5.93
N SER A 270 -1.85 6.96 -6.87
CA SER A 270 -0.45 6.53 -6.80
C SER A 270 0.28 6.94 -8.08
N ILE A 271 1.48 7.47 -7.97
CA ILE A 271 2.29 8.00 -9.07
C ILE A 271 3.77 7.95 -8.68
N ALA A 272 4.67 7.76 -9.65
CA ALA A 272 6.12 7.74 -9.41
C ALA A 272 6.53 6.83 -8.23
N GLY A 273 5.85 5.68 -8.09
CA GLY A 273 6.08 4.70 -7.02
C GLY A 273 5.61 5.12 -5.62
N VAL A 274 4.98 6.30 -5.49
CA VAL A 274 4.44 6.84 -4.24
C VAL A 274 2.97 6.49 -4.12
N ARG A 275 2.55 6.13 -2.90
CA ARG A 275 1.19 5.70 -2.57
C ARG A 275 0.36 6.83 -1.96
N GLU A 276 -0.95 6.70 -2.08
CA GLU A 276 -1.94 7.49 -1.34
C GLU A 276 -1.67 9.00 -1.41
N MET A 277 -1.23 9.47 -2.57
CA MET A 277 -1.08 10.90 -2.82
C MET A 277 -2.45 11.55 -3.00
N MET A 278 -2.56 12.81 -2.64
CA MET A 278 -3.80 13.58 -2.77
C MET A 278 -3.48 15.04 -3.12
N LEU A 279 -4.29 15.63 -3.98
CA LEU A 279 -4.24 17.06 -4.30
C LEU A 279 -5.23 17.82 -3.41
N GLU A 280 -4.79 18.94 -2.86
CA GLU A 280 -5.65 19.91 -2.18
C GLU A 280 -5.64 21.23 -2.93
N PHE A 281 -6.80 21.62 -3.45
CA PHE A 281 -6.96 22.86 -4.20
C PHE A 281 -7.88 23.82 -3.45
N TYR A 282 -7.38 25.00 -3.10
CA TYR A 282 -8.10 26.03 -2.36
C TYR A 282 -8.49 27.14 -3.35
N PRO A 283 -9.69 27.09 -3.96
CA PRO A 283 -10.06 28.01 -5.04
C PRO A 283 -10.02 29.49 -4.60
N ASN A 284 -10.39 29.76 -3.33
CA ASN A 284 -10.39 31.10 -2.75
C ASN A 284 -9.19 31.38 -1.84
N GLY A 285 -8.12 30.60 -2.00
CA GLY A 285 -6.92 30.69 -1.18
C GLY A 285 -7.07 30.06 0.21
N ILE A 286 -5.94 29.96 0.92
CA ILE A 286 -5.91 29.47 2.30
C ILE A 286 -6.24 30.61 3.29
N GLU A 287 -6.56 30.25 4.53
CA GLU A 287 -6.57 31.21 5.64
C GLU A 287 -5.15 31.66 5.98
N ALA A 288 -5.01 32.92 6.40
CA ALA A 288 -3.74 33.42 6.88
C ALA A 288 -3.33 32.65 8.15
N PRO A 289 -2.09 32.17 8.25
CA PRO A 289 -1.61 31.63 9.52
C PRO A 289 -1.65 32.75 10.57
N ALA A 290 -1.86 32.40 11.85
CA ALA A 290 -1.92 33.38 12.93
C ALA A 290 -0.66 34.27 12.96
N GLY A 291 -0.83 35.58 12.72
CA GLY A 291 0.27 36.55 12.63
C GLY A 291 0.97 36.64 11.28
N GLY A 292 0.51 35.90 10.26
CA GLY A 292 0.96 35.99 8.88
C GLY A 292 0.26 37.11 8.11
N LYS A 293 0.85 37.49 6.97
CA LYS A 293 0.21 38.39 6.01
C LYS A 293 -0.96 37.67 5.34
N ASP A 294 -2.09 38.36 5.20
CA ASP A 294 -3.22 37.83 4.43
C ASP A 294 -2.80 37.50 3.00
N PRO A 295 -3.11 36.29 2.50
CA PRO A 295 -2.84 35.96 1.12
C PRO A 295 -3.61 36.90 0.19
N ARG A 296 -3.05 37.17 -0.99
CA ARG A 296 -3.63 38.05 -2.00
C ARG A 296 -5.04 37.59 -2.39
N GLU A 297 -5.97 38.54 -2.45
CA GLU A 297 -7.33 38.29 -2.91
C GLU A 297 -7.33 37.76 -4.35
N GLY A 298 -8.22 36.81 -4.63
CA GLY A 298 -8.34 36.14 -5.93
C GLY A 298 -7.26 35.08 -6.24
N TYR A 299 -6.25 34.92 -5.38
CA TYR A 299 -5.26 33.84 -5.55
C TYR A 299 -5.74 32.53 -4.94
N CYS A 300 -5.59 31.44 -5.70
CA CYS A 300 -5.82 30.09 -5.21
C CYS A 300 -4.58 29.54 -4.47
N GLY A 301 -4.81 28.58 -3.58
CA GLY A 301 -3.76 27.77 -2.96
C GLY A 301 -3.75 26.37 -3.57
N PHE A 302 -2.58 25.75 -3.71
CA PHE A 302 -2.49 24.41 -4.27
C PHE A 302 -1.38 23.59 -3.62
N TYR A 303 -1.77 22.42 -3.11
CA TYR A 303 -0.92 21.55 -2.30
C TYR A 303 -1.06 20.09 -2.69
N VAL A 304 -0.03 19.32 -2.33
CA VAL A 304 0.03 17.88 -2.48
C VAL A 304 0.27 17.27 -1.11
N ARG A 305 -0.49 16.23 -0.77
CA ARG A 305 -0.17 15.33 0.34
C ARG A 305 0.44 14.05 -0.22
N ALA A 306 1.44 13.56 0.48
CA ALA A 306 1.99 12.23 0.29
C ALA A 306 2.32 11.65 1.66
N ASN A 307 2.06 10.37 1.85
CA ASN A 307 2.45 9.67 3.07
C ASN A 307 3.96 9.39 3.02
N GLY A 308 4.75 10.33 3.52
CA GLY A 308 6.21 10.20 3.64
C GLY A 308 6.67 9.31 4.80
N GLY A 309 5.73 8.81 5.60
CA GLY A 309 5.91 7.77 6.63
C GLY A 309 7.03 8.04 7.65
N LYS A 310 6.68 8.45 8.88
CA LYS A 310 7.61 8.30 10.01
C LYS A 310 7.96 6.81 10.16
N GLY A 311 9.21 6.44 9.89
CA GLY A 311 9.69 5.06 9.99
C GLY A 311 9.98 4.35 8.66
N ARG A 312 9.94 5.07 7.52
CA ARG A 312 10.42 4.48 6.25
C ARG A 312 11.94 4.21 6.33
N PRO A 313 12.41 2.99 6.03
CA PRO A 313 13.84 2.73 5.89
C PRO A 313 14.35 3.57 4.71
N GLY A 314 15.27 4.50 4.97
CA GLY A 314 15.76 5.45 3.96
C GLY A 314 15.50 6.93 4.28
N GLY A 315 14.70 7.22 5.30
CA GLY A 315 14.42 8.60 5.73
C GLY A 315 13.15 9.18 5.10
N PRO A 316 13.01 10.52 5.08
CA PRO A 316 11.81 11.19 4.59
C PRO A 316 11.69 11.04 3.06
N LEU A 317 10.47 10.98 2.56
CA LEU A 317 10.21 10.90 1.12
C LEU A 317 10.52 12.24 0.45
N ILE A 318 11.49 12.25 -0.47
CA ILE A 318 11.88 13.45 -1.23
C ILE A 318 11.34 13.35 -2.65
N LEU A 319 10.57 14.35 -3.08
CA LEU A 319 10.02 14.44 -4.44
C LEU A 319 10.36 15.79 -5.06
N HIS A 320 10.49 15.84 -6.39
CA HIS A 320 10.50 17.09 -7.14
C HIS A 320 9.13 17.28 -7.80
N LEU A 321 8.44 18.35 -7.41
CA LEU A 321 7.06 18.60 -7.81
C LEU A 321 6.97 19.79 -8.76
N THR A 322 6.30 19.63 -9.89
CA THR A 322 5.84 20.74 -10.73
C THR A 322 4.32 20.76 -10.68
N LEU A 323 3.78 21.72 -9.96
CA LEU A 323 2.35 21.91 -9.78
C LEU A 323 1.78 22.74 -10.93
N PHE A 324 0.53 22.49 -11.32
CA PHE A 324 -0.16 23.31 -12.31
C PHE A 324 -1.65 23.48 -12.03
N VAL A 325 -2.17 24.64 -12.44
CA VAL A 325 -3.57 25.06 -12.35
C VAL A 325 -3.90 25.81 -13.64
N GLY A 326 -4.73 25.21 -14.51
CA GLY A 326 -4.96 25.71 -15.85
C GLY A 326 -3.66 25.78 -16.67
N SER A 327 -3.33 26.98 -17.14
CA SER A 327 -2.08 27.26 -17.86
C SER A 327 -0.90 27.60 -16.93
N ALA A 328 -1.16 27.98 -15.68
CA ALA A 328 -0.12 28.34 -14.72
C ALA A 328 0.63 27.09 -14.20
N LYS A 329 1.96 27.14 -14.24
CA LYS A 329 2.84 26.07 -13.73
C LYS A 329 3.89 26.63 -12.78
N LYS A 330 4.20 25.91 -11.69
CA LYS A 330 5.28 26.26 -10.76
C LYS A 330 6.06 25.01 -10.35
N GLY A 331 7.37 25.06 -10.55
CA GLY A 331 8.31 24.01 -10.20
C GLY A 331 9.48 23.91 -11.18
N PRO A 332 10.35 22.90 -11.03
CA PRO A 332 10.29 21.86 -10.01
C PRO A 332 10.60 22.37 -8.59
N ILE A 333 9.87 21.90 -7.59
CA ILE A 333 10.05 22.21 -6.17
C ILE A 333 10.52 20.96 -5.45
N ARG A 334 11.74 20.97 -4.93
CA ARG A 334 12.23 19.89 -4.06
C ARG A 334 11.46 19.93 -2.75
N THR A 335 10.72 18.86 -2.49
CA THR A 335 9.75 18.76 -1.39
C THR A 335 10.03 17.53 -0.57
N GLU A 336 10.10 17.71 0.74
CA GLU A 336 10.33 16.64 1.71
C GLU A 336 9.04 16.36 2.48
N PHE A 337 8.60 15.11 2.46
CA PHE A 337 7.44 14.60 3.17
C PHE A 337 7.90 13.77 4.36
N ASP A 338 7.70 14.31 5.56
CA ASP A 338 8.06 13.75 6.86
C ASP A 338 6.82 13.27 7.67
N GLY A 339 5.66 13.26 7.02
CA GLY A 339 4.37 12.90 7.60
C GLY A 339 3.23 13.13 6.61
N SER A 340 2.03 13.39 7.13
CA SER A 340 0.83 13.65 6.33
C SER A 340 0.60 15.13 6.01
N ALA A 341 1.57 16.00 6.32
CA ALA A 341 1.46 17.43 6.08
C ALA A 341 1.46 17.73 4.58
N ALA A 342 0.50 18.55 4.13
CA ALA A 342 0.44 19.00 2.76
C ALA A 342 1.61 19.96 2.44
N LYS A 343 2.15 19.86 1.23
CA LYS A 343 3.26 20.70 0.74
C LYS A 343 2.84 21.34 -0.57
N GLY A 344 3.07 22.64 -0.72
CA GLY A 344 2.52 23.39 -1.84
C GLY A 344 2.72 24.89 -1.69
N LEU A 345 1.89 25.66 -2.39
CA LEU A 345 2.00 27.12 -2.43
C LEU A 345 0.68 27.77 -2.00
N PRO A 346 0.72 28.67 -1.00
CA PRO A 346 -0.48 29.35 -0.51
C PRO A 346 -1.05 30.37 -1.51
N GLU A 347 -0.19 30.92 -2.36
CA GLU A 347 -0.53 31.86 -3.43
C GLU A 347 -0.03 31.31 -4.76
N PHE A 348 -0.79 30.38 -5.34
CA PHE A 348 -0.43 29.70 -6.57
C PHE A 348 -0.61 30.62 -7.78
N CYS A 349 -1.84 30.92 -8.18
CA CYS A 349 -2.13 31.85 -9.27
C CYS A 349 -3.46 32.54 -9.02
N LYS A 350 -3.79 33.57 -9.80
CA LYS A 350 -5.14 34.13 -9.82
C LYS A 350 -6.08 33.14 -10.47
N LEU A 351 -7.17 32.79 -9.80
CA LEU A 351 -8.09 31.77 -10.30
C LEU A 351 -8.80 32.23 -11.59
N GLU A 352 -9.25 33.48 -11.63
CA GLU A 352 -9.95 34.08 -12.76
C GLU A 352 -9.17 34.00 -14.09
N GLU A 353 -7.84 34.05 -14.02
CA GLU A 353 -6.95 33.97 -15.19
C GLU A 353 -6.75 32.53 -15.70
N GLN A 354 -7.24 31.53 -14.97
CA GLN A 354 -7.10 30.10 -15.32
C GLN A 354 -8.43 29.44 -15.70
N MET A 355 -9.53 30.18 -15.65
CA MET A 355 -10.88 29.68 -15.91
C MET A 355 -11.27 29.88 -17.37
N ASP A 356 -10.55 29.24 -18.28
CA ASP A 356 -10.84 29.31 -19.73
C ASP A 356 -12.03 28.43 -20.15
N SER A 357 -12.52 27.57 -19.25
CA SER A 357 -13.65 26.67 -19.48
C SER A 357 -14.50 26.48 -18.23
N GLU A 358 -15.65 25.80 -18.35
CA GLU A 358 -16.51 25.45 -17.21
C GLU A 358 -15.78 24.57 -16.17
N ASP A 359 -14.83 23.76 -16.65
CA ASP A 359 -14.00 22.89 -15.84
C ASP A 359 -12.60 23.49 -15.67
N LEU A 360 -11.95 23.18 -14.54
CA LEU A 360 -10.56 23.54 -14.29
C LEU A 360 -9.70 22.29 -14.25
N LEU A 361 -8.59 22.30 -14.98
CA LEU A 361 -7.58 21.25 -14.90
C LEU A 361 -6.52 21.67 -13.86
N VAL A 362 -6.31 20.85 -12.84
CA VAL A 362 -5.21 21.01 -11.89
C VAL A 362 -4.40 19.72 -11.85
N GLY A 363 -3.14 19.77 -11.45
CA GLY A 363 -2.36 18.54 -11.40
C GLY A 363 -0.92 18.73 -10.95
N VAL A 364 -0.19 17.62 -10.94
CA VAL A 364 1.20 17.59 -10.51
C VAL A 364 2.01 16.69 -11.42
N GLN A 365 3.17 17.18 -11.82
CA GLN A 365 4.25 16.36 -12.34
C GLN A 365 5.22 16.02 -11.19
N VAL A 366 5.54 14.75 -11.03
CA VAL A 366 6.33 14.19 -9.93
C VAL A 366 7.56 13.50 -10.48
N THR A 367 8.74 13.92 -10.04
CA THR A 367 9.96 13.14 -10.19
C THR A 367 10.37 12.59 -8.84
N ASN A 368 10.54 11.27 -8.75
CA ASN A 368 11.01 10.58 -7.57
C ASN A 368 12.49 10.19 -7.75
N PRO A 369 13.44 10.87 -7.08
CA PRO A 369 14.87 10.58 -7.21
C PRO A 369 15.24 9.14 -6.85
N GLU A 370 14.56 8.54 -5.86
CA GLU A 370 14.84 7.17 -5.42
C GLU A 370 14.61 6.14 -6.54
N LEU A 371 13.63 6.39 -7.42
CA LEU A 371 13.37 5.50 -8.55
C LEU A 371 14.47 5.57 -9.61
N ALA A 372 15.08 6.74 -9.79
CA ALA A 372 16.18 6.91 -10.74
C ALA A 372 17.44 6.16 -10.27
N ASP A 373 17.71 6.19 -8.97
CA ASP A 373 18.82 5.46 -8.36
C ASP A 373 18.62 3.94 -8.48
N GLU A 374 17.42 3.43 -8.21
CA GLU A 374 17.10 1.99 -8.37
C GLU A 374 17.26 1.51 -9.82
N LEU A 375 16.87 2.33 -10.81
CA LEU A 375 17.05 2.01 -12.23
C LEU A 375 18.53 1.95 -12.62
N HIS A 376 19.36 2.82 -12.04
CA HIS A 376 20.80 2.81 -12.27
C HIS A 376 21.44 1.53 -11.73
N GLU A 377 21.07 1.11 -10.51
CA GLU A 377 21.58 -0.12 -9.89
C GLU A 377 21.23 -1.38 -10.67
N LEU A 378 20.08 -1.44 -11.33
CA LEU A 378 19.67 -2.60 -12.14
C LEU A 378 20.38 -2.70 -13.50
N THR A 379 21.05 -1.63 -13.95
CA THR A 379 21.77 -1.60 -15.23
C THR A 379 23.26 -1.88 -15.13
N ILE A 380 23.78 -2.02 -13.91
CA ILE A 380 25.18 -2.39 -13.59
C ILE A 380 25.21 -3.88 -13.25
#